data_AF-A0A6L6Q644-F1
#
_entry.id   AF-A0A6L6Q644-F1
#
_cell.length_a   1.000
_cell.length_b   1.000
_cell.length_c   1.000
_cell.angle_alpha   90.00
_cell.angle_beta   90.00
_cell.angle_gamma   90.00
#
_symmetry.space_group_name_H-M   'P 1'
#
loop_
_entity.id
_entity.type
_entity.pdbx_description
1 polymer ?
#
loop_
_entity_poly.entity_id
_entity_poly.type
_entity_poly.pdbx_seq_one_letter_code
_entity_poly.pdbx_strand_id
1 'polypeptide(L)' 'MSFSEETLMAYADGELAPPEREQVERAMQGDPELAARVARHQALRSDVFAAFAPVLDEPVPARLAAAALPDKVADLAA' A
#
# COMPACT_ATOMS: atom_id res chain seq x y z
N MET A 1 18.45 18.07 -2.83
CA MET A 1 18.41 16.90 -1.91
C MET A 1 17.98 15.73 -2.75
N SER A 2 18.71 14.61 -2.76
CA SER A 2 18.35 13.45 -3.59
C SER A 2 17.67 12.40 -2.71
N PHE A 3 16.48 11.97 -3.10
CA PHE A 3 15.79 10.84 -2.47
C PHE A 3 16.13 9.55 -3.23
N SER A 4 16.34 8.46 -2.49
CA SER A 4 16.50 7.14 -3.08
C SER A 4 15.18 6.68 -3.72
N GLU A 5 15.27 5.75 -4.68
CA GLU A 5 14.07 5.14 -5.27
C GLU A 5 13.22 4.43 -4.22
N GLU A 6 13.84 3.79 -3.22
CA GLU A 6 13.15 3.16 -2.09
C GLU A 6 12.29 4.16 -1.31
N THR A 7 12.83 5.33 -0.98
CA THR A 7 12.07 6.38 -0.28
C THR A 7 10.89 6.88 -1.12
N LEU A 8 11.05 6.99 -2.44
CA LEU A 8 9.96 7.42 -3.32
C LEU A 8 8.88 6.36 -3.50
N MET A 9 9.26 5.07 -3.53
CA MET A 9 8.30 3.96 -3.52
C MET A 9 7.54 3.93 -2.19
N ALA A 10 8.23 4.02 -1.05
CA ALA A 10 7.60 4.09 0.27
C ALA A 10 6.65 5.30 0.38
N TYR A 11 6.98 6.44 -0.24
CA TYR A 11 6.06 7.58 -0.33
C TYR A 11 4.82 7.24 -1.17
N ALA A 12 5.00 6.62 -2.35
CA ALA A 12 3.91 6.23 -3.24
C ALA A 12 2.99 5.17 -2.62
N ASP A 13 3.53 4.28 -1.80
CA ASP A 13 2.80 3.25 -1.07
C ASP A 13 2.11 3.78 0.20
N GLY A 14 2.51 4.95 0.70
CA GLY A 14 1.98 5.58 1.90
C GLY A 14 2.65 5.10 3.20
N GLU A 15 3.82 4.48 3.09
CA GLU A 15 4.55 3.85 4.19
C GLU A 15 5.53 4.80 4.91
N LEU A 16 5.79 5.99 4.37
CA LEU A 16 6.67 6.96 5.01
C LEU A 16 6.10 7.54 6.31
N ALA A 17 6.99 7.65 7.31
CA ALA A 17 6.70 8.36 8.55
C ALA A 17 6.37 9.85 8.26
N PRO A 18 5.51 10.49 9.07
CA PRO A 18 5.11 11.89 8.86
C PRO A 18 6.26 12.88 8.58
N PRO A 19 7.38 12.89 9.33
CA PRO A 19 8.45 13.87 9.09
C PRO A 19 9.20 13.66 7.77
N GLU A 20 9.28 12.43 7.28
CA GLU A 20 9.92 12.11 6.00
C GLU A 20 8.99 12.43 4.83
N ARG A 21 7.71 12.11 4.99
CA ARG A 21 6.66 12.46 4.02
C ARG A 21 6.62 13.96 3.74
N GLU A 22 6.61 14.79 4.79
CA GLU A 22 6.62 16.26 4.66
C GLU A 22 7.88 16.79 3.97
N GLN A 23 9.01 16.11 4.10
CA GLN A 23 10.25 16.48 3.40
C GLN A 23 10.14 16.18 1.90
N VAL A 24 9.61 15.00 1.54
CA VAL A 24 9.37 14.62 0.14
C VAL A 24 8.35 15.59 -0.50
N GLU A 25 7.27 15.92 0.20
CA GLU A 25 6.25 16.87 -0.28
C GLU A 25 6.82 18.26 -0.54
N ARG A 26 7.60 18.79 0.40
CA ARG A 26 8.29 20.08 0.22
C ARG A 26 9.28 20.05 -0.93
N ALA A 27 10.00 18.94 -1.11
CA ALA A 27 10.93 18.80 -2.22
C ALA A 27 10.21 18.73 -3.57
N MET A 28 9.08 18.03 -3.66
CA MET A 28 8.27 17.95 -4.88
C MET A 28 7.72 19.31 -5.32
N GLN A 29 7.47 20.25 -4.39
CA GLN A 29 7.05 21.61 -4.73
C GLN A 29 8.14 22.40 -5.48
N GLY A 30 9.41 22.09 -5.23
CA GLY A 30 10.56 22.73 -5.86
C GLY A 30 11.17 21.95 -7.03
N ASP A 31 10.76 20.69 -7.23
CA ASP A 31 11.35 19.77 -8.20
C ASP A 31 10.26 19.00 -8.97
N PRO A 32 9.89 19.48 -10.18
CA PRO A 32 8.93 18.80 -11.04
C PRO A 32 9.37 17.40 -11.50
N GLU A 33 10.68 17.13 -11.57
CA GLU A 33 11.19 15.82 -11.97
C GLU A 33 10.97 14.80 -10.84
N LEU A 34 11.18 15.22 -9.60
CA LEU A 34 10.86 14.42 -8.41
C LEU A 34 9.36 14.10 -8.35
N ALA A 35 8.50 15.10 -8.59
CA ALA A 35 7.06 14.90 -8.65
C ALA A 35 6.67 13.91 -9.76
N ALA A 36 7.29 14.00 -10.93
CA ALA A 36 7.06 13.05 -12.03
C ALA A 36 7.52 11.62 -11.68
N ARG A 37 8.64 11.46 -10.96
CA ARG A 37 9.11 10.15 -10.46
C ARG A 37 8.09 9.51 -9.52
N VAL A 38 7.60 10.26 -8.54
CA VAL A 38 6.56 9.81 -7.60
C VAL A 38 5.27 9.45 -8.33
N ALA A 39 4.83 10.27 -9.28
CA ALA A 39 3.62 10.00 -10.05
C ALA A 39 3.69 8.68 -10.83
N ARG A 40 4.87 8.34 -11.39
CA ARG A 40 5.07 7.03 -12.06
C ARG A 40 4.93 5.86 -11.08
N HIS A 41 5.50 5.97 -9.88
CA HIS A 41 5.38 4.93 -8.85
C HIS A 41 3.94 4.76 -8.38
N GLN A 42 3.20 5.87 -8.19
CA GLN A 42 1.77 5.83 -7.85
C GLN A 42 0.91 5.20 -8.96
N ALA A 43 1.21 5.50 -10.23
CA ALA A 43 0.53 4.88 -11.36
C ALA A 43 0.76 3.37 -11.39
N LEU A 44 2.02 2.93 -11.24
CA LEU A 44 2.35 1.49 -11.18
C LEU A 44 1.59 0.79 -10.03
N ARG A 45 1.57 1.39 -8.85
CA ARG A 45 0.81 0.87 -7.69
C ARG A 45 -0.68 0.73 -8.01
N SER A 46 -1.26 1.75 -8.66
CA SER A 46 -2.66 1.73 -9.07
C SER A 46 -2.96 0.62 -10.08
N ASP A 47 -2.08 0.42 -11.06
CA ASP A 47 -2.24 -0.63 -12.08
C ASP A 47 -2.18 -2.03 -11.46
N VAL A 48 -1.22 -2.26 -10.55
CA VAL A 48 -1.11 -3.52 -9.80
C VAL A 48 -2.35 -3.74 -8.95
N PHE A 49 -2.80 -2.73 -8.21
CA PHE A 49 -4.02 -2.83 -7.40
C PHE A 49 -5.23 -3.18 -8.27
N ALA A 50 -5.42 -2.49 -9.40
CA ALA A 50 -6.52 -2.73 -10.31
C ALA A 50 -6.54 -4.15 -10.88
N ALA A 51 -5.37 -4.73 -11.17
CA ALA A 51 -5.25 -6.11 -11.66
C ALA A 51 -5.76 -7.16 -10.65
N PHE A 52 -5.62 -6.89 -9.35
CA PHE A 52 -6.04 -7.80 -8.28
C PHE A 52 -7.35 -7.40 -7.60
N ALA A 53 -7.89 -6.21 -7.88
CA ALA A 53 -9.15 -5.74 -7.31
C ALA A 53 -10.32 -6.75 -7.44
N PRO A 54 -10.49 -7.48 -8.58
CA PRO A 54 -11.57 -8.47 -8.70
C PRO A 54 -11.50 -9.63 -7.71
N VAL A 55 -10.33 -9.93 -7.13
CA VAL A 55 -10.16 -10.99 -6.13
C VAL A 55 -10.96 -10.67 -4.86
N LEU A 56 -11.19 -9.40 -4.56
CA LEU A 56 -11.99 -8.98 -3.39
C LEU A 56 -13.48 -9.35 -3.52
N ASP A 57 -13.95 -9.56 -4.76
CA ASP A 57 -15.35 -9.93 -5.04
C ASP A 57 -15.56 -11.46 -5.07
N GLU A 58 -14.48 -12.24 -4.98
CA GLU A 58 -14.58 -13.70 -4.96
C GLU A 58 -15.27 -14.19 -3.67
N PRO A 59 -16.20 -15.16 -3.78
CA PRO A 59 -16.86 -15.71 -2.60
C PRO A 59 -15.83 -16.43 -1.72
N VAL A 60 -15.96 -16.25 -0.40
CA VAL A 60 -15.10 -16.94 0.56
C VAL A 60 -15.24 -18.46 0.38
N PRO A 61 -14.14 -19.22 0.23
CA PRO A 61 -14.19 -20.67 0.11
C PRO A 61 -14.96 -21.31 1.28
N ALA A 62 -15.86 -22.24 0.97
CA ALA A 62 -16.77 -22.85 1.95
C ALA A 62 -16.06 -23.44 3.19
N ARG A 63 -14.85 -24.00 3.02
CA ARG A 63 -14.03 -24.53 4.13
C ARG A 63 -13.60 -23.46 5.14
N LEU A 64 -13.33 -22.24 4.67
CA LEU A 64 -12.93 -21.11 5.52
C LEU A 64 -14.15 -20.51 6.20
N ALA A 65 -15.26 -20.39 5.48
CA ALA A 65 -16.54 -19.97 6.04
C ALA A 65 -17.00 -20.94 7.15
N ALA A 66 -16.84 -22.25 6.96
CA ALA A 66 -17.15 -23.26 7.97
C ALA A 66 -16.25 -23.16 9.23
N ALA A 67 -14.97 -22.82 9.06
CA ALA A 67 -14.03 -22.66 10.17
C ALA A 67 -14.24 -21.38 10.99
N ALA A 68 -14.84 -20.34 10.39
CA ALA A 68 -15.11 -19.06 11.05
C ALA A 68 -16.43 -19.04 11.85
N LEU A 69 -17.24 -20.11 11.78
CA LEU A 69 -18.51 -20.18 12.49
C LEU A 69 -18.30 -20.42 14.00
N PRO A 70 -19.06 -19.71 14.87
CA PRO A 70 -18.70 -19.39 16.26
C PRO A 70 -18.81 -20.52 17.30
N ASP A 71 -19.09 -21.77 16.91
CA ASP A 71 -19.29 -22.84 17.91
C ASP A 71 -18.00 -23.22 18.67
N LYS A 72 -16.82 -22.83 18.18
CA LYS A 72 -15.55 -22.92 18.92
C LYS A 72 -14.61 -21.75 18.59
N VAL A 73 -14.63 -20.71 19.41
CA VAL A 73 -13.53 -19.75 19.50
C VAL A 73 -12.36 -20.49 20.16
N ALA A 74 -11.31 -20.81 19.41
CA ALA A 74 -10.07 -21.30 19.99
C ALA A 74 -9.31 -20.12 20.60
N ASP A 75 -9.18 -20.11 21.92
CA ASP A 75 -8.33 -19.15 22.61
C ASP A 75 -6.87 -19.43 22.22
N LEU A 76 -6.26 -18.47 21.52
CA LEU A 76 -4.89 -18.58 20.99
C LEU A 76 -3.83 -18.02 21.98
N ALA A 77 -4.23 -17.69 23.20
CA ALA A 77 -3.30 -17.33 24.26
C ALA A 77 -2.81 -18.58 25.00
N ALA A 78 -1.58 -19.00 24.69
CA ALA A 78 -0.77 -19.89 25.52
C ALA A 78 0.62 -19.26 25.73
#